data_AF-A0A3Q0KEM3-F1
#
_entry.id   AF-A0A3Q0KEM3-F1
#
_cell.length_a   1.000
_cell.length_b   1.000
_cell.length_c   1.000
_cell.angle_alpha   90.00
_cell.angle_beta   90.00
_cell.angle_gamma   90.00
#
_symmetry.space_group_name_H-M   'P 1'
#
loop_
_entity.id
_entity.type
_entity.pdbx_description
1 polymer ?
#
loop_
_entity_poly.entity_id
_entity_poly.type
_entity_poly.pdbx_seq_one_letter_code
_entity_poly.pdbx_strand_id
1 'polypeptide(L)'
;MIGRFVILGGRQPKLCSSVSSARSSSKYRMVTIVSSIIHVPLQRLCQSSSIVFSDHNKFHGTETHELVLDSNLKARVLESTLAYVPKYGWSREAVEACCQTEGLPPGLHAYVAPQGGIDIVLHFYATRNQQLAEVMQQWRTTSESINKNIDIKGSDSPLSTFPSTAAEIDQFLYRSLEYRLKLIIPYLNVWPQALGLLSLPKNIPLSIGMLAELVDEIWAQAGDRSTDLSWYAKRLGVAYVYNLTELYMLQDKSPELSESWIFLRKRIEDLRSMKQMNLKAASSMLANGVLAFGNVTCNVLGWNRNT
;
A
#
# COMPACT_ATOMS: atom_id res chain seq x y z
N MET A 1 14.47 51.16 -41.69
CA MET A 1 15.61 51.89 -41.10
C MET A 1 16.22 50.98 -40.05
N ILE A 2 17.23 50.17 -40.44
CA ILE A 2 18.66 50.27 -40.05
C ILE A 2 18.87 49.80 -38.60
N GLY A 3 19.62 48.76 -38.24
CA GLY A 3 20.54 47.84 -38.93
C GLY A 3 20.70 46.55 -38.10
N ARG A 4 20.90 45.37 -38.72
CA ARG A 4 22.20 44.72 -39.00
C ARG A 4 23.11 44.59 -37.77
N PHE A 5 23.36 43.36 -37.30
CA PHE A 5 24.66 42.70 -37.56
C PHE A 5 24.62 41.18 -37.24
N VAL A 6 25.00 40.41 -38.25
CA VAL A 6 25.36 38.98 -38.29
C VAL A 6 26.80 38.84 -37.77
N ILE A 7 27.21 37.70 -37.20
CA ILE A 7 28.49 36.98 -37.50
C ILE A 7 28.53 35.66 -36.70
N LEU A 8 28.74 34.56 -37.44
CA LEU A 8 29.06 33.22 -36.99
C LEU A 8 30.45 33.15 -36.32
N GLY A 9 30.66 32.21 -35.39
CA GLY A 9 32.02 31.77 -35.08
C GLY A 9 32.21 31.01 -33.77
N GLY A 10 32.15 29.68 -33.85
CA GLY A 10 33.12 28.73 -33.30
C GLY A 10 33.69 28.83 -31.87
N ARG A 11 33.76 27.64 -31.25
CA ARG A 11 34.65 27.18 -30.15
C ARG A 11 34.20 27.38 -28.69
N GLN A 12 33.73 26.26 -28.14
CA GLN A 12 33.84 25.69 -26.78
C GLN A 12 34.54 26.53 -25.69
N PRO A 13 34.05 26.42 -24.45
CA PRO A 13 34.89 25.77 -23.45
C PRO A 13 34.15 24.78 -22.53
N LYS A 14 34.86 23.70 -22.18
CA LYS A 14 34.61 22.86 -21.00
C LYS A 14 34.94 23.66 -19.73
N LEU A 15 34.08 23.63 -18.71
CA LEU A 15 34.48 23.58 -17.28
C LEU A 15 33.27 23.43 -16.33
N CYS A 16 33.31 22.31 -15.60
CA CYS A 16 32.88 22.03 -14.23
C CYS A 16 31.51 22.48 -13.63
N SER A 17 30.88 21.44 -13.06
CA SER A 17 30.24 21.36 -11.73
C SER A 17 28.79 21.83 -11.51
N SER A 18 27.87 20.86 -11.36
CA SER A 18 27.09 20.65 -10.12
C SER A 18 26.11 19.46 -10.25
N VAL A 19 26.46 18.41 -9.50
CA VAL A 19 25.66 17.38 -8.79
C VAL A 19 24.13 17.30 -9.01
N SER A 20 23.72 16.20 -9.64
CA SER A 20 22.75 15.16 -9.24
C SER A 20 21.46 15.49 -8.46
N SER A 21 20.31 15.20 -9.08
CA SER A 21 19.27 14.31 -8.52
C SER A 21 18.35 13.82 -9.64
N ALA A 22 18.35 12.50 -9.87
CA ALA A 22 17.73 11.83 -11.01
C ALA A 22 16.24 11.58 -10.81
N ARG A 23 15.46 12.09 -11.78
CA ARG A 23 14.03 11.88 -11.97
C ARG A 23 13.84 10.57 -12.75
N SER A 24 13.47 9.47 -12.09
CA SER A 24 13.13 8.21 -12.79
C SER A 24 11.61 8.13 -13.00
N SER A 25 11.15 8.77 -14.08
CA SER A 25 9.85 8.52 -14.68
C SER A 25 10.10 7.84 -16.01
N SER A 26 9.75 6.56 -16.14
CA SER A 26 9.47 5.84 -17.40
C SER A 26 9.55 4.34 -17.14
N LYS A 27 8.43 3.61 -17.29
CA LYS A 27 8.31 2.23 -17.84
C LYS A 27 7.03 1.52 -17.36
N TYR A 28 5.85 1.99 -17.79
CA TYR A 28 4.63 1.17 -17.82
C TYR A 28 3.81 1.53 -19.07
N ARG A 29 4.20 1.00 -20.24
CA ARG A 29 3.44 1.22 -21.49
C ARG A 29 3.52 0.05 -22.48
N MET A 30 3.68 -1.18 -22.02
CA MET A 30 3.99 -2.31 -22.91
C MET A 30 3.42 -3.66 -22.47
N VAL A 31 2.12 -3.76 -22.15
CA VAL A 31 1.33 -5.01 -22.28
C VAL A 31 -0.15 -4.62 -22.48
N THR A 32 -0.68 -4.71 -23.70
CA THR A 32 -2.06 -4.30 -24.05
C THR A 32 -2.86 -5.37 -24.79
N ILE A 33 -2.47 -6.66 -24.84
CA ILE A 33 -3.10 -7.59 -25.80
C ILE A 33 -3.78 -8.85 -25.23
N VAL A 34 -3.75 -9.16 -23.92
CA VAL A 34 -4.41 -10.40 -23.42
C VAL A 34 -5.13 -10.20 -22.07
N SER A 35 -6.26 -9.48 -22.03
CA SER A 35 -7.13 -9.47 -20.82
C SER A 35 -8.55 -8.88 -21.03
N SER A 36 -9.12 -8.87 -22.24
CA SER A 36 -10.34 -8.07 -22.50
C SER A 36 -11.68 -8.66 -22.01
N ILE A 37 -11.71 -9.77 -21.27
CA ILE A 37 -12.98 -10.43 -20.87
C ILE A 37 -13.13 -10.62 -19.35
N ILE A 38 -12.10 -10.38 -18.52
CA ILE A 38 -12.18 -10.54 -17.04
C ILE A 38 -11.59 -9.35 -16.26
N HIS A 39 -11.10 -8.30 -16.94
CA HIS A 39 -10.56 -7.10 -16.29
C HIS A 39 -11.66 -6.15 -15.79
N VAL A 40 -12.05 -6.29 -14.53
CA VAL A 40 -12.28 -5.08 -13.71
C VAL A 40 -10.89 -4.46 -13.54
N PRO A 41 -10.62 -3.27 -14.13
CA PRO A 41 -9.30 -2.70 -14.05
C PRO A 41 -9.11 -2.15 -12.64
N LEU A 42 -8.36 -2.87 -11.79
CA LEU A 42 -7.78 -2.31 -10.56
C LEU A 42 -6.96 -1.03 -10.85
N GLN A 43 -6.51 -0.85 -12.10
CA GLN A 43 -5.91 0.39 -12.59
C GLN A 43 -6.87 1.59 -12.66
N ARG A 44 -8.21 1.40 -12.72
CA ARG A 44 -9.17 2.52 -12.57
C ARG A 44 -9.46 2.87 -11.12
N LEU A 45 -9.24 1.96 -10.18
CA LEU A 45 -9.31 2.28 -8.75
C LEU A 45 -8.07 3.07 -8.30
N CYS A 46 -6.88 2.74 -8.81
CA CYS A 46 -5.66 3.53 -8.58
C CYS A 46 -5.69 4.97 -9.14
N GLN A 47 -6.58 5.30 -10.08
CA GLN A 47 -6.79 6.70 -10.51
C GLN A 47 -7.76 7.46 -9.60
N SER A 48 -8.52 6.76 -8.74
CA SER A 48 -9.44 7.37 -7.77
C SER A 48 -8.88 7.47 -6.36
N SER A 49 -7.79 6.77 -6.02
CA SER A 49 -7.21 6.77 -4.66
C SER A 49 -5.81 7.37 -4.54
N SER A 50 -5.22 7.87 -5.64
CA SER A 50 -4.38 9.06 -5.48
C SER A 50 -5.27 10.20 -4.98
N ILE A 51 -5.13 10.61 -3.72
CA ILE A 51 -5.38 12.01 -3.33
C ILE A 51 -4.28 12.84 -4.01
N VAL A 52 -4.39 12.88 -5.33
CA VAL A 52 -3.95 13.93 -6.22
C VAL A 52 -5.22 14.16 -7.01
N PHE A 53 -5.94 15.21 -6.64
CA PHE A 53 -7.09 15.70 -7.38
C PHE A 53 -6.61 15.95 -8.82
N SER A 54 -6.79 14.96 -9.71
CA SER A 54 -6.38 15.10 -11.10
C SER A 54 -7.44 15.96 -11.80
N ASP A 55 -7.10 17.24 -11.89
CA ASP A 55 -7.77 18.24 -12.69
C ASP A 55 -7.95 17.79 -14.15
N HIS A 56 -9.21 17.61 -14.52
CA HIS A 56 -9.66 17.78 -15.90
C HIS A 56 -10.78 18.82 -15.91
N ASN A 57 -10.43 20.09 -15.75
CA ASN A 57 -10.98 21.12 -16.62
C ASN A 57 -10.20 22.44 -16.52
N LYS A 58 -9.89 22.98 -17.69
CA LYS A 58 -9.27 24.28 -17.94
C LYS A 58 -10.08 25.39 -17.24
N PHE A 59 -9.58 25.97 -16.16
CA PHE A 59 -9.98 27.32 -15.71
C PHE A 59 -8.80 28.05 -15.06
N HIS A 60 -8.90 29.37 -15.04
CA HIS A 60 -7.82 30.36 -14.97
C HIS A 60 -6.85 30.25 -13.77
N GLY A 61 -5.60 30.69 -13.99
CA GLY A 61 -4.42 30.51 -13.12
C GLY A 61 -4.38 31.26 -11.78
N THR A 62 -5.52 31.42 -11.11
CA THR A 62 -5.62 31.98 -9.74
C THR A 62 -6.18 30.98 -8.73
N GLU A 63 -7.02 30.03 -9.17
CA GLU A 63 -7.74 29.09 -8.30
C GLU A 63 -6.85 27.98 -7.74
N THR A 64 -5.73 27.67 -8.40
CA THR A 64 -4.81 26.61 -7.97
C THR A 64 -4.15 26.90 -6.62
N HIS A 65 -3.96 28.17 -6.25
CA HIS A 65 -3.39 28.51 -4.95
C HIS A 65 -4.41 28.34 -3.81
N GLU A 66 -5.68 28.65 -4.05
CA GLU A 66 -6.75 28.54 -3.04
C GLU A 66 -7.11 27.07 -2.77
N LEU A 67 -7.25 26.26 -3.83
CA LEU A 67 -7.53 24.82 -3.69
C LEU A 67 -6.36 24.02 -3.08
N VAL A 68 -5.11 24.41 -3.34
CA VAL A 68 -3.93 23.79 -2.73
C VAL A 68 -3.74 24.26 -1.28
N LEU A 69 -4.08 25.52 -0.96
CA LEU A 69 -4.16 25.95 0.44
C LEU A 69 -5.18 25.11 1.20
N ASP A 70 -6.33 24.85 0.58
CA ASP A 70 -7.44 24.12 1.19
C ASP A 70 -7.09 22.66 1.49
N SER A 71 -6.40 21.96 0.60
CA SER A 71 -6.01 20.56 0.82
C SER A 71 -4.96 20.42 1.93
N ASN A 72 -3.96 21.30 1.94
CA ASN A 72 -2.94 21.33 2.99
C ASN A 72 -3.52 21.72 4.35
N LEU A 73 -4.47 22.65 4.38
CA LEU A 73 -5.18 23.05 5.60
C LEU A 73 -5.98 21.87 6.15
N LYS A 74 -6.75 21.16 5.30
CA LYS A 74 -7.48 19.95 5.70
C LYS A 74 -6.54 18.90 6.29
N ALA A 75 -5.44 18.59 5.61
CA ALA A 75 -4.46 17.61 6.10
C ALA A 75 -3.88 18.00 7.46
N ARG A 76 -3.52 19.28 7.65
CA ARG A 76 -2.98 19.78 8.92
C ARG A 76 -3.98 19.66 10.07
N VAL A 77 -5.25 20.01 9.83
CA VAL A 77 -6.31 19.90 10.85
C VAL A 77 -6.63 18.44 11.18
N LEU A 78 -6.62 17.55 10.17
CA LEU A 78 -6.83 16.12 10.40
C LEU A 78 -5.66 15.49 11.17
N GLU A 79 -4.42 15.89 10.88
CA GLU A 79 -3.25 15.43 11.64
C GLU A 79 -3.28 15.93 13.10
N SER A 80 -3.63 17.19 13.35
CA SER A 80 -3.80 17.70 14.72
C SER A 80 -4.96 17.02 15.46
N THR A 81 -6.02 16.63 14.74
CA THR A 81 -7.16 15.89 15.31
C THR A 81 -6.73 14.53 15.89
N LEU A 82 -5.69 13.88 15.34
CA LEU A 82 -5.22 12.58 15.82
C LEU A 82 -4.79 12.58 17.30
N ALA A 83 -4.38 13.73 17.86
CA ALA A 83 -4.06 13.84 19.28
C ALA A 83 -5.30 13.68 20.19
N TYR A 84 -6.50 13.99 19.69
CA TYR A 84 -7.75 13.97 20.42
C TYR A 84 -8.54 12.66 20.25
N VAL A 85 -8.19 11.85 19.25
CA VAL A 85 -8.83 10.55 18.95
C VAL A 85 -8.85 9.58 20.13
N PRO A 86 -7.80 9.45 20.98
CA PRO A 86 -7.86 8.56 22.14
C PRO A 86 -8.94 8.94 23.16
N LYS A 87 -9.36 10.22 23.20
CA LYS A 87 -10.35 10.74 24.15
C LYS A 87 -11.78 10.72 23.59
N TYR A 88 -11.97 11.19 22.36
CA TYR A 88 -13.31 11.33 21.75
C TYR A 88 -13.67 10.20 20.76
N GLY A 89 -12.71 9.32 20.46
CA GLY A 89 -12.84 8.29 19.44
C GLY A 89 -12.77 8.85 18.01
N TRP A 90 -13.10 8.00 17.04
CA TRP A 90 -13.17 8.36 15.62
C TRP A 90 -14.53 9.00 15.32
N SER A 91 -14.75 10.20 15.85
CA SER A 91 -16.03 10.90 15.83
C SER A 91 -15.87 12.34 15.31
N ARG A 92 -17.00 12.97 14.94
CA ARG A 92 -17.02 14.40 14.58
C ARG A 92 -16.62 15.29 15.76
N GLU A 93 -16.94 14.86 16.99
CA GLU A 93 -16.60 15.55 18.24
C GLU A 93 -15.08 15.72 18.41
N ALA A 94 -14.28 14.75 17.95
CA ALA A 94 -12.82 14.86 17.96
C ALA A 94 -12.32 16.06 17.11
N VAL A 95 -12.91 16.26 15.93
CA VAL A 95 -12.57 17.38 15.03
C VAL A 95 -13.04 18.70 15.62
N GLU A 96 -14.26 18.73 16.19
CA GLU A 96 -14.81 19.91 16.84
C GLU A 96 -13.94 20.35 18.04
N ALA A 97 -13.53 19.41 18.89
CA ALA A 97 -12.63 19.67 20.02
C ALA A 97 -11.25 20.16 19.57
N CYS A 98 -10.71 19.61 18.48
CA CYS A 98 -9.47 20.08 17.87
C CYS A 98 -9.61 21.53 17.36
N CYS A 99 -10.68 21.82 16.62
CA CYS A 99 -10.93 23.17 16.11
C CYS A 99 -11.08 24.20 17.23
N GLN A 100 -11.76 23.84 18.32
CA GLN A 100 -11.92 24.71 19.49
C GLN A 100 -10.59 25.00 20.19
N THR A 101 -9.70 24.00 20.28
CA THR A 101 -8.40 24.15 20.97
C THR A 101 -7.40 24.93 20.13
N GLU A 102 -7.39 24.73 18.81
CA GLU A 102 -6.52 25.45 17.87
C GLU A 102 -7.02 26.88 17.52
N GLY A 103 -8.18 27.28 18.03
CA GLY A 103 -8.77 28.59 17.73
C GLY A 103 -9.27 28.73 16.28
N LEU A 104 -9.61 27.62 15.63
CA LEU A 104 -10.12 27.59 14.27
C LEU A 104 -11.63 27.89 14.22
N PRO A 105 -12.16 28.41 13.10
CA PRO A 105 -13.58 28.75 12.99
C PRO A 105 -14.49 27.55 13.32
N PRO A 106 -15.55 27.74 14.13
CA PRO A 106 -16.38 26.63 14.63
C PRO A 106 -17.18 25.90 13.54
N GLY A 107 -17.19 26.35 12.29
CA GLY A 107 -17.79 25.64 11.14
C GLY A 107 -16.79 24.83 10.32
N LEU A 108 -15.49 24.93 10.60
CA LEU A 108 -14.44 24.30 9.80
C LEU A 108 -14.49 22.77 9.85
N HIS A 109 -14.96 22.20 10.97
CA HIS A 109 -15.10 20.75 11.12
C HIS A 109 -16.01 20.13 10.04
N ALA A 110 -17.08 20.83 9.62
CA ALA A 110 -17.99 20.37 8.56
C ALA A 110 -17.35 20.42 7.17
N TYR A 111 -16.38 21.32 6.96
CA TYR A 111 -15.61 21.42 5.73
C TYR A 111 -14.47 20.40 5.65
N VAL A 112 -13.80 20.14 6.78
CA VAL A 112 -12.65 19.24 6.86
C VAL A 112 -13.08 17.77 6.84
N ALA A 113 -14.15 17.43 7.57
CA ALA A 113 -14.63 16.06 7.72
C ALA A 113 -16.16 15.97 7.46
N PRO A 114 -16.60 16.10 6.20
CA PRO A 114 -18.03 16.06 5.84
C PRO A 114 -18.72 14.75 6.24
N GLN A 115 -17.99 13.63 6.29
CA GLN A 115 -18.52 12.33 6.67
C GLN A 115 -18.24 11.98 8.14
N GLY A 116 -17.68 12.92 8.90
CA GLY A 116 -17.32 12.75 10.31
C GLY A 116 -16.07 11.90 10.47
N GLY A 117 -16.14 10.86 11.33
CA GLY A 117 -14.97 10.09 11.76
C GLY A 117 -14.22 9.35 10.66
N ILE A 118 -14.91 8.97 9.57
CA ILE A 118 -14.28 8.21 8.47
C ILE A 118 -13.19 9.02 7.76
N ASP A 119 -13.37 10.33 7.58
CA ASP A 119 -12.37 11.16 6.90
C ASP A 119 -11.06 11.22 7.70
N ILE A 120 -11.15 11.18 9.03
CA ILE A 120 -10.00 11.10 9.94
C ILE A 120 -9.30 9.73 9.79
N VAL A 121 -10.06 8.63 9.74
CA VAL A 121 -9.52 7.28 9.57
C VAL A 121 -8.81 7.17 8.21
N LEU A 122 -9.43 7.66 7.14
CA LEU A 122 -8.85 7.66 5.80
C LEU A 122 -7.57 8.51 5.74
N HIS A 123 -7.58 9.70 6.34
CA HIS A 123 -6.36 10.50 6.45
C HIS A 123 -5.26 9.76 7.22
N PHE A 124 -5.61 9.11 8.35
CA PHE A 124 -4.67 8.30 9.11
C PHE A 124 -4.06 7.19 8.25
N TYR A 125 -4.87 6.37 7.57
CA TYR A 125 -4.34 5.31 6.71
C TYR A 125 -3.45 5.87 5.59
N ALA A 126 -3.83 6.97 4.94
CA ALA A 126 -3.06 7.58 3.86
C ALA A 126 -1.69 8.08 4.37
N THR A 127 -1.69 8.86 5.45
CA THR A 127 -0.46 9.41 6.05
C THR A 127 0.45 8.31 6.58
N ARG A 128 -0.09 7.28 7.25
CA ARG A 128 0.71 6.16 7.76
C ARG A 128 1.28 5.30 6.61
N ASN A 129 0.54 5.12 5.51
CA ASN A 129 1.04 4.43 4.32
C ASN A 129 2.16 5.22 3.63
N GLN A 130 2.04 6.54 3.53
CA GLN A 130 3.10 7.42 3.02
C GLN A 130 4.36 7.36 3.90
N GLN A 131 4.21 7.44 5.21
CA GLN A 131 5.32 7.29 6.16
C GLN A 131 6.03 5.94 6.01
N LEU A 132 5.28 4.85 5.83
CA LEU A 132 5.87 3.53 5.56
C LEU A 132 6.69 3.56 4.26
N ALA A 133 6.17 4.16 3.18
CA ALA A 133 6.89 4.28 1.91
C ALA A 133 8.22 5.03 2.06
N GLU A 134 8.23 6.15 2.80
CA GLU A 134 9.44 6.93 3.09
C GLU A 134 10.46 6.12 3.89
N VAL A 135 10.01 5.41 4.93
CA VAL A 135 10.89 4.58 5.77
C VAL A 135 11.46 3.39 5.00
N MET A 136 10.68 2.77 4.11
CA MET A 136 11.17 1.70 3.23
C MET A 136 12.21 2.22 2.23
N GLN A 137 12.05 3.44 1.70
CA GLN A 137 13.06 4.09 0.86
C GLN A 137 14.36 4.34 1.63
N GLN A 138 14.25 4.81 2.88
CA GLN A 138 15.42 5.00 3.75
C GLN A 138 16.17 3.68 3.97
N TRP A 139 15.47 2.58 4.27
CA TRP A 139 16.10 1.26 4.43
C TRP A 139 16.91 0.83 3.20
N ARG A 140 16.45 1.16 1.98
CA ARG A 140 17.22 0.94 0.75
C ARG A 140 18.47 1.80 0.68
N THR A 141 18.35 3.11 0.93
CA THR A 141 19.51 4.03 0.88
C THR A 141 20.57 3.72 1.95
N THR A 142 20.15 3.35 3.16
CA THR A 142 21.05 2.94 4.24
C THR A 142 21.78 1.66 3.85
N SER A 143 21.07 0.66 3.31
CA SER A 143 21.69 -0.59 2.85
C SER A 143 22.69 -0.35 1.71
N GLU A 144 22.41 0.57 0.80
CA GLU A 144 23.36 0.99 -0.24
C GLU A 144 24.59 1.71 0.32
N SER A 145 24.43 2.54 1.36
CA SER A 145 25.55 3.24 2.00
C SER A 145 26.46 2.29 2.78
N ILE A 146 25.87 1.28 3.43
CA ILE A 146 26.57 0.21 4.14
C ILE A 146 27.37 -0.63 3.14
N ASN A 147 26.76 -1.04 2.04
CA ASN A 147 27.43 -1.84 1.01
C ASN A 147 28.57 -1.08 0.28
N LYS A 148 28.58 0.26 0.29
CA LYS A 148 29.68 1.07 -0.25
C LYS A 148 30.83 1.29 0.72
N ASN A 149 30.58 1.19 2.03
CA ASN A 149 31.56 1.47 3.08
C ASN A 149 32.14 0.20 3.74
N ILE A 150 31.63 -0.99 3.44
CA ILE A 150 32.08 -2.24 4.04
C ILE A 150 32.82 -3.11 3.02
N ASP A 151 34.15 -2.93 2.98
CA ASP A 151 35.13 -3.93 2.52
C ASP A 151 35.52 -4.91 3.65
N ILE A 152 34.80 -4.92 4.78
CA ILE A 152 35.23 -5.62 6.00
C ILE A 152 34.14 -6.57 6.52
N LYS A 153 34.44 -7.86 6.39
CA LYS A 153 33.80 -9.01 7.04
C LYS A 153 33.30 -8.68 8.46
N GLY A 154 31.99 -8.59 8.64
CA GLY A 154 31.39 -8.35 9.95
C GLY A 154 29.94 -8.80 9.99
N SER A 155 29.71 -9.95 10.63
CA SER A 155 28.46 -10.53 11.08
C SER A 155 27.40 -9.50 11.47
N ASP A 156 26.42 -9.27 10.59
CA ASP A 156 24.99 -9.06 10.86
C ASP A 156 24.36 -8.66 9.53
N SER A 157 23.77 -9.64 8.83
CA SER A 157 23.45 -9.59 7.40
C SER A 157 22.70 -8.32 6.99
N PRO A 158 23.33 -7.39 6.25
CA PRO A 158 22.64 -6.23 5.70
C PRO A 158 21.66 -6.73 4.62
N LEU A 159 20.39 -6.28 4.69
CA LEU A 159 19.43 -6.60 3.64
C LEU A 159 20.00 -6.12 2.29
N SER A 160 20.10 -7.04 1.34
CA SER A 160 20.49 -6.75 -0.04
C SER A 160 19.54 -5.71 -0.64
N THR A 161 20.04 -4.89 -1.59
CA THR A 161 19.30 -3.77 -2.22
C THR A 161 17.93 -4.19 -2.77
N PHE A 162 17.78 -5.47 -3.13
CA PHE A 162 16.50 -6.15 -3.32
C PHE A 162 16.59 -7.53 -2.68
N PRO A 163 15.64 -7.91 -1.81
CA PRO A 163 15.67 -9.21 -1.15
C PRO A 163 15.62 -10.32 -2.21
N SER A 164 16.71 -11.07 -2.31
CA SER A 164 16.90 -12.08 -3.37
C SER A 164 16.56 -13.50 -2.87
N THR A 165 16.83 -13.75 -1.59
CA THR A 165 16.54 -15.03 -0.95
C THR A 165 15.12 -15.06 -0.40
N ALA A 166 14.45 -16.21 -0.43
CA ALA A 166 13.12 -16.36 0.18
C ALA A 166 13.09 -15.97 1.67
N ALA A 167 14.18 -16.18 2.41
CA ALA A 167 14.31 -15.75 3.79
C ALA A 167 14.41 -14.22 3.94
N GLU A 168 15.12 -13.55 3.02
CA GLU A 168 15.24 -12.08 2.99
C GLU A 168 13.89 -11.43 2.69
N ILE A 169 13.10 -12.02 1.76
CA ILE A 169 11.75 -11.54 1.44
C ILE A 169 10.85 -11.65 2.66
N ASP A 170 10.85 -12.79 3.36
CA ASP A 170 10.04 -12.96 4.56
C ASP A 170 10.45 -11.98 5.67
N GLN A 171 11.76 -11.74 5.86
CA GLN A 171 12.25 -10.77 6.83
C GLN A 171 11.86 -9.34 6.45
N PHE A 172 11.91 -9.00 5.16
CA PHE A 172 11.47 -7.71 4.65
C PHE A 172 9.96 -7.50 4.85
N LEU A 173 9.14 -8.50 4.52
CA LEU A 173 7.69 -8.48 4.72
C LEU A 173 7.36 -8.35 6.21
N TYR A 174 8.02 -9.14 7.07
CA TYR A 174 7.85 -9.08 8.51
C TYR A 174 8.14 -7.67 9.04
N ARG A 175 9.30 -7.10 8.70
CA ARG A 175 9.72 -5.77 9.15
C ARG A 175 8.78 -4.66 8.67
N SER A 176 8.31 -4.75 7.42
CA SER A 176 7.40 -3.76 6.83
C SER A 176 6.03 -3.79 7.51
N LEU A 177 5.45 -4.98 7.69
CA LEU A 177 4.17 -5.17 8.35
C LEU A 177 4.25 -4.81 9.84
N GLU A 178 5.34 -5.20 10.51
CA GLU A 178 5.60 -4.83 11.90
C GLU A 178 5.63 -3.31 12.08
N TYR A 179 6.37 -2.59 11.22
CA TYR A 179 6.40 -1.12 11.26
C TYR A 179 5.01 -0.53 11.09
N ARG A 180 4.25 -1.01 10.09
CA ARG A 180 2.89 -0.50 9.81
C ARG A 180 1.90 -0.74 10.94
N LEU A 181 2.00 -1.88 11.61
CA LEU A 181 1.14 -2.23 12.75
C LEU A 181 1.53 -1.47 14.02
N LYS A 182 2.83 -1.19 14.23
CA LYS A 182 3.31 -0.37 15.36
C LYS A 182 2.70 1.03 15.35
N LEU A 183 2.42 1.60 14.18
CA LEU A 183 1.77 2.92 14.04
C LEU A 183 0.33 2.95 14.57
N ILE A 184 -0.34 1.80 14.71
CA ILE A 184 -1.71 1.70 15.21
C ILE A 184 -1.74 1.60 16.75
N ILE A 185 -0.66 1.15 17.39
CA ILE A 185 -0.59 0.87 18.84
C ILE A 185 -1.15 2.02 19.72
N PRO A 186 -0.86 3.31 19.48
CA PRO A 186 -1.40 4.40 20.30
C PRO A 186 -2.94 4.50 20.28
N TYR A 187 -3.57 3.97 19.24
CA TYR A 187 -5.01 4.06 18.98
C TYR A 187 -5.74 2.73 19.20
N LEU A 188 -5.08 1.70 19.71
CA LEU A 188 -5.59 0.32 19.79
C LEU A 188 -6.95 0.25 20.52
N ASN A 189 -7.14 1.03 21.59
CA ASN A 189 -8.39 1.06 22.37
C ASN A 189 -9.61 1.51 21.56
N VAL A 190 -9.42 2.43 20.60
CA VAL A 190 -10.48 3.00 19.75
C VAL A 190 -10.45 2.44 18.33
N TRP A 191 -9.48 1.57 18.01
CA TRP A 191 -9.31 0.98 16.68
C TRP A 191 -10.48 0.10 16.20
N PRO A 192 -11.16 -0.69 17.05
CA PRO A 192 -12.35 -1.43 16.63
C PRO A 192 -13.45 -0.53 16.06
N GLN A 193 -13.59 0.69 16.58
CA GLN A 193 -14.53 1.69 16.05
C GLN A 193 -14.14 2.11 14.63
N ALA A 194 -12.85 2.36 14.37
CA ALA A 194 -12.36 2.71 13.03
C ALA A 194 -12.59 1.57 12.02
N LEU A 195 -12.28 0.33 12.38
CA LEU A 195 -12.54 -0.83 11.54
C LEU A 195 -14.04 -1.02 11.26
N GLY A 196 -14.89 -0.78 12.25
CA GLY A 196 -16.34 -0.74 12.07
C GLY A 196 -16.77 0.29 11.03
N LEU A 197 -16.23 1.51 11.08
CA LEU A 197 -16.51 2.55 10.06
C LEU A 197 -16.03 2.15 8.66
N LEU A 198 -14.87 1.48 8.55
CA LEU A 198 -14.33 1.00 7.27
C LEU A 198 -15.12 -0.18 6.69
N SER A 199 -15.78 -0.97 7.54
CA SER A 199 -16.61 -2.11 7.14
C SER A 199 -17.96 -1.72 6.54
N LEU A 200 -18.36 -0.45 6.66
CA LEU A 200 -19.61 0.04 6.11
C LEU A 200 -19.58 -0.03 4.57
N PRO A 201 -20.63 -0.55 3.89
CA PRO A 201 -20.63 -0.75 2.44
C PRO A 201 -20.24 0.47 1.60
N LYS A 202 -20.56 1.68 2.09
CA LYS A 202 -20.18 2.95 1.45
C LYS A 202 -18.65 3.16 1.40
N ASN A 203 -17.93 2.67 2.40
CA ASN A 203 -16.50 2.91 2.61
C ASN A 203 -15.63 1.73 2.13
N ILE A 204 -16.20 0.54 1.95
CA ILE A 204 -15.49 -0.67 1.52
C ILE A 204 -14.63 -0.46 0.26
N PRO A 205 -15.10 0.16 -0.83
CA PRO A 205 -14.29 0.31 -2.04
C PRO A 205 -13.03 1.15 -1.78
N LEU A 206 -13.16 2.16 -0.92
CA LEU A 206 -12.05 3.03 -0.57
C LEU A 206 -11.07 2.34 0.38
N SER A 207 -11.55 1.62 1.39
CA SER A 207 -10.69 0.88 2.33
C SER A 207 -9.91 -0.23 1.64
N ILE A 208 -10.53 -0.96 0.71
CA ILE A 208 -9.86 -1.95 -0.13
C ILE A 208 -8.81 -1.28 -1.04
N GLY A 209 -9.13 -0.13 -1.63
CA GLY A 209 -8.17 0.63 -2.45
C GLY A 209 -6.91 1.00 -1.67
N MET A 210 -7.06 1.52 -0.45
CA MET A 210 -5.93 1.87 0.42
C MET A 210 -5.10 0.66 0.87
N LEU A 211 -5.77 -0.48 1.12
CA LEU A 211 -5.08 -1.73 1.43
C LEU A 211 -4.32 -2.27 0.22
N ALA A 212 -4.91 -2.19 -0.97
CA ALA A 212 -4.26 -2.60 -2.21
C ALA A 212 -3.01 -1.76 -2.47
N GLU A 213 -3.09 -0.43 -2.31
CA GLU A 213 -1.95 0.49 -2.42
C GLU A 213 -0.84 0.17 -1.42
N LEU A 214 -1.20 -0.11 -0.16
CA LEU A 214 -0.23 -0.52 0.87
C LEU A 214 0.54 -1.78 0.46
N VAL A 215 -0.20 -2.81 0.02
CA VAL A 215 0.38 -4.10 -0.36
C VAL A 215 1.21 -3.96 -1.65
N ASP A 216 0.74 -3.17 -2.60
CA ASP A 216 1.46 -2.83 -3.82
C ASP A 216 2.78 -2.13 -3.51
N GLU A 217 2.77 -1.15 -2.60
CA GLU A 217 3.97 -0.43 -2.20
C GLU A 217 4.99 -1.37 -1.54
N ILE A 218 4.56 -2.23 -0.61
CA ILE A 218 5.45 -3.22 0.03
C ILE A 218 6.09 -4.13 -1.03
N TRP A 219 5.32 -4.66 -1.98
CA TRP A 219 5.85 -5.52 -3.04
C TRP A 219 6.74 -4.77 -4.05
N ALA A 220 6.44 -3.50 -4.32
CA ALA A 220 7.27 -2.64 -5.16
C ALA A 220 8.65 -2.41 -4.53
N GLN A 221 8.69 -2.17 -3.22
CA GLN A 221 9.94 -2.05 -2.47
C GLN A 221 10.71 -3.37 -2.36
N ALA A 222 10.01 -4.51 -2.29
CA ALA A 222 10.62 -5.84 -2.35
C ALA A 222 11.18 -6.19 -3.74
N GLY A 223 10.90 -5.39 -4.78
CA GLY A 223 11.39 -5.59 -6.14
C GLY A 223 10.65 -6.66 -6.95
N ASP A 224 9.41 -7.02 -6.56
CA ASP A 224 8.67 -8.05 -7.28
C ASP A 224 8.29 -7.61 -8.71
N ARG A 225 8.65 -8.44 -9.70
CA ARG A 225 8.34 -8.24 -11.13
C ARG A 225 7.38 -9.29 -11.69
N SER A 226 6.67 -10.01 -10.82
CA SER A 226 5.74 -11.07 -11.25
C SER A 226 4.54 -10.49 -11.97
N THR A 227 4.17 -11.04 -13.13
CA THR A 227 3.02 -10.57 -13.94
C THR A 227 1.88 -11.59 -14.05
N ASP A 228 2.07 -12.80 -13.52
CA ASP A 228 1.15 -13.93 -13.70
C ASP A 228 0.11 -14.04 -12.57
N LEU A 229 -0.59 -15.17 -12.47
CA LEU A 229 -1.45 -15.53 -11.31
C LEU A 229 -0.71 -15.36 -9.96
N SER A 230 0.61 -15.48 -9.95
CA SER A 230 1.46 -15.20 -8.81
C SER A 230 1.36 -13.76 -8.31
N TRP A 231 1.09 -12.78 -9.18
CA TRP A 231 0.86 -11.37 -8.85
C TRP A 231 -0.35 -11.20 -7.93
N TYR A 232 -1.46 -11.87 -8.26
CA TYR A 232 -2.70 -11.85 -7.47
C TYR A 232 -2.52 -12.60 -6.15
N ALA A 233 -1.95 -13.81 -6.21
CA ALA A 233 -1.75 -14.65 -5.03
C ALA A 233 -0.87 -13.95 -3.98
N LYS A 234 0.20 -13.26 -4.40
CA LYS A 234 1.09 -12.51 -3.51
C LYS A 234 0.39 -11.33 -2.82
N ARG A 235 -0.42 -10.57 -3.55
CA ARG A 235 -1.16 -9.43 -3.01
C ARG A 235 -2.23 -9.88 -2.03
N LEU A 236 -3.04 -10.85 -2.43
CA LEU A 236 -4.06 -11.43 -1.56
C LEU A 236 -3.44 -12.06 -0.31
N GLY A 237 -2.30 -12.74 -0.47
CA GLY A 237 -1.56 -13.31 0.66
C GLY A 237 -1.13 -12.26 1.67
N VAL A 238 -0.43 -11.21 1.25
CA VAL A 238 0.04 -10.16 2.18
C VAL A 238 -1.13 -9.36 2.76
N ALA A 239 -2.15 -9.05 1.98
CA ALA A 239 -3.37 -8.40 2.46
C ALA A 239 -4.08 -9.23 3.55
N TYR A 240 -4.17 -10.54 3.34
CA TYR A 240 -4.74 -11.48 4.31
C TYR A 240 -3.94 -11.51 5.61
N VAL A 241 -2.61 -11.61 5.53
CA VAL A 241 -1.75 -11.60 6.71
C VAL A 241 -1.88 -10.29 7.48
N TYR A 242 -1.85 -9.15 6.79
CA TYR A 242 -2.01 -7.83 7.41
C TYR A 242 -3.34 -7.72 8.17
N ASN A 243 -4.47 -8.01 7.51
CA ASN A 243 -5.79 -7.90 8.13
C ASN A 243 -5.97 -8.88 9.29
N LEU A 244 -5.48 -10.12 9.16
CA LEU A 244 -5.55 -11.08 10.26
C LEU A 244 -4.71 -10.66 11.47
N THR A 245 -3.49 -10.18 11.24
CA THR A 245 -2.63 -9.71 12.33
C THR A 245 -3.22 -8.46 12.98
N GLU A 246 -3.77 -7.54 12.20
CA GLU A 246 -4.48 -6.36 12.72
C GLU A 246 -5.66 -6.75 13.63
N LEU A 247 -6.48 -7.72 13.21
CA LEU A 247 -7.58 -8.24 14.03
C LEU A 247 -7.09 -8.99 15.28
N TYR A 248 -6.01 -9.77 15.16
CA TYR A 248 -5.43 -10.48 16.30
C TYR A 248 -4.88 -9.52 17.35
N MET A 249 -4.26 -8.43 16.92
CA MET A 249 -3.69 -7.39 17.80
C MET A 249 -4.75 -6.70 18.67
N LEU A 250 -6.01 -6.64 18.23
CA LEU A 250 -7.12 -6.10 19.03
C LEU A 250 -7.48 -6.97 20.25
N GLN A 251 -7.21 -8.27 20.16
CA GLN A 251 -7.54 -9.24 21.21
C GLN A 251 -6.35 -9.55 22.11
N ASP A 252 -5.15 -9.18 21.69
CA ASP A 252 -3.90 -9.49 22.37
C ASP A 252 -3.75 -8.65 23.65
N LYS A 253 -3.54 -9.33 24.78
CA LYS A 253 -3.30 -8.74 26.11
C LYS A 253 -1.88 -9.02 26.61
N SER A 254 -1.01 -9.58 25.77
CA SER A 254 0.37 -9.90 26.14
C SER A 254 1.20 -8.63 26.34
N PRO A 255 2.26 -8.67 27.16
CA PRO A 255 3.19 -7.55 27.27
C PRO A 255 3.82 -7.26 25.89
N GLU A 256 3.83 -5.99 25.50
CA GLU A 256 4.39 -5.51 24.21
C GLU A 256 3.82 -6.15 22.93
N LEU A 257 2.65 -6.81 23.02
CA LEU A 257 2.02 -7.52 21.90
C LEU A 257 2.92 -8.63 21.31
N SER A 258 3.74 -9.26 22.16
CA SER A 258 4.66 -10.35 21.78
C SER A 258 3.97 -11.47 20.99
N GLU A 259 2.76 -11.85 21.38
CA GLU A 259 2.01 -12.92 20.73
C GLU A 259 1.55 -12.51 19.33
N SER A 260 1.20 -11.24 19.12
CA SER A 260 0.87 -10.70 17.80
C SER A 260 2.04 -10.78 16.83
N TRP A 261 3.26 -10.52 17.30
CA TRP A 261 4.47 -10.62 16.46
C TRP A 261 4.84 -12.07 16.12
N ILE A 262 4.66 -13.00 17.06
CA ILE A 262 4.81 -14.43 16.81
C ILE A 262 3.75 -14.90 15.81
N PHE A 263 2.50 -14.45 15.95
CA PHE A 263 1.41 -14.74 15.03
C PHE A 263 1.73 -14.23 13.61
N LEU A 264 2.20 -12.99 13.47
CA LEU A 264 2.62 -12.41 12.19
C LEU A 264 3.67 -13.27 11.49
N ARG A 265 4.71 -13.70 12.22
CA ARG A 265 5.78 -14.56 11.68
C ARG A 265 5.22 -15.88 11.16
N LYS A 266 4.38 -16.56 11.95
CA LYS A 266 3.72 -17.82 11.55
C LYS A 266 2.86 -17.64 10.30
N ARG A 267 2.12 -16.54 10.19
CA ARG A 267 1.28 -16.24 9.02
C ARG A 267 2.10 -15.99 7.75
N ILE A 268 3.27 -15.37 7.86
CA ILE A 268 4.20 -15.20 6.73
C ILE A 268 4.78 -16.56 6.30
N GLU A 269 5.15 -17.42 7.26
CA GLU A 269 5.60 -18.79 7.00
C GLU A 269 4.51 -19.63 6.30
N ASP A 270 3.23 -19.47 6.69
CA ASP A 270 2.09 -20.11 6.04
C ASP A 270 1.94 -19.69 4.56
N LEU A 271 2.21 -18.42 4.20
CA LEU A 271 2.20 -17.99 2.80
C LEU A 271 3.24 -18.73 1.96
N ARG A 272 4.40 -19.05 2.54
CA ARG A 272 5.46 -19.80 1.86
C ARG A 272 5.06 -21.26 1.65
N SER A 273 4.45 -21.90 2.65
CA SER A 273 3.98 -23.28 2.53
C SER A 273 2.86 -23.39 1.49
N MET A 274 1.96 -22.40 1.43
CA MET A 274 0.93 -22.31 0.39
C MET A 274 1.50 -22.23 -1.03
N LYS A 275 2.61 -21.51 -1.22
CA LYS A 275 3.30 -21.45 -2.52
C LYS A 275 3.94 -22.80 -2.90
N GLN A 276 4.35 -23.59 -1.92
CA GLN A 276 4.96 -24.91 -2.12
C GLN A 276 3.92 -26.01 -2.36
N MET A 277 2.65 -25.80 -1.97
CA MET A 277 1.56 -26.66 -2.42
C MET A 277 1.48 -26.57 -3.94
N ASN A 278 2.04 -27.56 -4.61
CA ASN A 278 1.95 -27.69 -6.05
C ASN A 278 0.48 -27.67 -6.43
N LEU A 279 0.02 -26.63 -7.13
CA LEU A 279 -1.29 -26.57 -7.76
C LEU A 279 -1.55 -27.82 -8.61
N LYS A 280 -0.49 -28.49 -9.10
CA LYS A 280 -0.53 -29.80 -9.77
C LYS A 280 -1.09 -30.94 -8.90
N ALA A 281 -0.80 -30.96 -7.61
CA ALA A 281 -1.34 -31.96 -6.69
C ALA A 281 -2.83 -31.70 -6.43
N ALA A 282 -3.21 -30.45 -6.19
CA ALA A 282 -4.63 -30.08 -6.06
C ALA A 282 -5.40 -30.33 -7.37
N SER A 283 -4.81 -30.01 -8.52
CA SER A 283 -5.45 -30.19 -9.83
C SER A 283 -5.53 -31.66 -10.23
N SER A 284 -4.54 -32.50 -9.92
CA SER A 284 -4.63 -33.94 -10.16
C SER A 284 -5.64 -34.60 -9.24
N MET A 285 -5.73 -34.19 -7.97
CA MET A 285 -6.75 -34.67 -7.04
C MET A 285 -8.16 -34.25 -7.49
N LEU A 286 -8.35 -32.99 -7.93
CA LEU A 286 -9.64 -32.53 -8.45
C LEU A 286 -9.99 -33.20 -9.78
N ALA A 287 -9.04 -33.35 -10.70
CA ALA A 287 -9.26 -34.05 -11.96
C ALA A 287 -9.64 -35.52 -11.71
N ASN A 288 -8.92 -36.22 -10.83
CA ASN A 288 -9.24 -37.60 -10.45
C ASN A 288 -10.59 -37.68 -9.74
N GLY A 289 -10.92 -36.71 -8.88
CA GLY A 289 -12.21 -36.63 -8.19
C GLY A 289 -13.39 -36.40 -9.15
N VAL A 290 -13.23 -35.50 -10.12
CA VAL A 290 -14.25 -35.23 -11.16
C VAL A 290 -14.40 -36.42 -12.09
N LEU A 291 -13.29 -37.08 -12.48
CA LEU A 291 -13.36 -38.31 -13.28
C LEU A 291 -14.00 -39.46 -12.50
N ALA A 292 -13.71 -39.60 -11.21
CA ALA A 292 -14.35 -40.59 -10.35
C ALA A 292 -15.86 -40.33 -10.22
N PHE A 293 -16.26 -39.08 -9.99
CA PHE A 293 -17.67 -38.69 -9.97
C PHE A 293 -18.34 -38.92 -11.33
N GLY A 294 -17.66 -38.57 -12.43
CA GLY A 294 -18.13 -38.79 -13.79
C GLY A 294 -18.34 -40.27 -14.10
N ASN A 295 -17.38 -41.13 -13.76
CA ASN A 295 -17.49 -42.58 -13.97
C ASN A 295 -18.57 -43.22 -13.10
N VAL A 296 -18.69 -42.82 -11.82
CA VAL A 296 -19.78 -43.27 -10.95
C VAL A 296 -21.13 -42.81 -11.51
N THR A 297 -21.24 -41.56 -11.95
CA THR A 297 -22.48 -41.02 -12.54
C THR A 297 -22.82 -41.71 -13.85
N CYS A 298 -21.85 -41.99 -14.72
CA CYS A 298 -22.07 -42.72 -15.98
C CYS A 298 -22.48 -44.18 -15.73
N ASN A 299 -21.91 -44.82 -14.71
CA ASN A 299 -22.30 -46.16 -14.28
C ASN A 299 -23.72 -46.18 -13.68
N VAL A 300 -24.09 -45.16 -12.90
CA VAL A 300 -25.44 -45.03 -12.32
C VAL A 300 -26.50 -44.68 -13.37
N LEU A 301 -26.17 -43.85 -14.36
CA LEU A 301 -27.08 -43.46 -15.46
C LEU A 301 -27.17 -44.51 -16.57
N GLY A 302 -26.42 -45.62 -16.48
CA GLY A 302 -26.47 -46.70 -17.47
C GLY A 302 -25.92 -46.33 -18.85
N TRP A 303 -25.12 -45.27 -18.95
CA TRP A 303 -24.48 -44.85 -20.20
C TRP A 303 -23.27 -45.70 -20.60
N ASN A 304 -22.86 -46.65 -19.77
CA ASN A 304 -21.81 -47.61 -20.10
C ASN A 304 -22.42 -48.83 -20.82
N ARG A 305 -22.77 -48.67 -22.11
CA ARG A 305 -23.13 -49.76 -23.03
C ARG A 305 -21.96 -50.07 -23.95
N ASN A 306 -21.21 -51.11 -23.59
CA ASN A 306 -20.34 -51.98 -24.41
C ASN A 306 -20.07 -51.54 -25.85
N THR A 307 -18.86 -51.02 -26.11
CA THR A 307 -17.80 -51.61 -26.98
C THR A 307 -16.50 -50.85 -26.76
#